data_AF-A0A936FXN7-F1
#
_entry.id   AF-A0A936FXN7-F1
#
_cell.length_a   1.000
_cell.length_b   1.000
_cell.length_c   1.000
_cell.angle_alpha   90.00
_cell.angle_beta   90.00
_cell.angle_gamma   90.00
#
_symmetry.space_group_name_H-M   'P 1'
#
loop_
_entity.id
_entity.type
_entity.pdbx_description
1 polymer ?
#
loop_
_entity_poly.entity_id
_entity_poly.type
_entity_poly.pdbx_seq_one_letter_code
_entity_poly.pdbx_strand_id
1 'polypeptide(L)'
;MNKQDVPYRLKGLIIKKRLELRPGTKLEFLPSTLMVVGTASTEVPAAVLIANGMPTQPISISGTVPNVAGQWEGIRVNSSSVEHVMNYCNIDGAGSVAGSCATFKSALTIGRRTSCTAILSKGSFTNLSITNSGGYGIAYRSSDNPVVSANSFQLCFGKCV
;
A
#
# COMPACT_ATOMS: atom_id res chain seq x y z
N MET A 1 -12.84 5.84 8.86
CA MET A 1 -13.65 4.61 8.94
C MET A 1 -13.80 4.22 10.40
N ASN A 2 -14.95 3.73 10.86
CA ASN A 2 -15.06 3.25 12.24
C ASN A 2 -14.20 1.99 12.40
N LYS A 3 -13.62 1.77 13.59
CA LYS A 3 -12.95 0.49 13.87
C LYS A 3 -14.05 -0.56 14.07
N GLN A 4 -13.78 -1.80 13.66
CA GLN A 4 -14.59 -2.97 13.95
C GLN A 4 -13.70 -4.01 14.61
N ASP A 5 -14.32 -4.91 15.38
CA ASP A 5 -13.61 -6.03 16.00
C ASP A 5 -13.34 -7.16 15.00
N VAL A 6 -14.07 -7.16 13.88
CA VAL A 6 -13.88 -8.07 12.74
C VAL A 6 -13.15 -7.38 11.59
N PRO A 7 -12.40 -8.13 10.75
CA PRO A 7 -11.77 -7.57 9.57
C PRO A 7 -12.80 -7.08 8.55
N TYR A 8 -12.47 -5.97 7.89
CA TYR A 8 -13.16 -5.54 6.69
C TYR A 8 -12.66 -6.37 5.51
N ARG A 9 -13.50 -7.26 4.98
CA ARG A 9 -13.20 -8.04 3.78
C ARG A 9 -13.60 -7.28 2.52
N LEU A 10 -12.64 -7.03 1.64
CA LEU A 10 -12.76 -6.09 0.53
C LEU A 10 -12.52 -6.78 -0.81
N LYS A 11 -13.40 -6.50 -1.78
CA LYS A 11 -13.18 -6.81 -3.21
C LYS A 11 -12.50 -5.62 -3.91
N GLY A 12 -11.44 -5.11 -3.29
CA GLY A 12 -10.75 -3.88 -3.68
C GLY A 12 -11.27 -2.62 -2.99
N LEU A 13 -10.47 -1.56 -3.03
CA LEU A 13 -10.76 -0.28 -2.39
C LEU A 13 -10.14 0.89 -3.18
N ILE A 14 -10.94 1.89 -3.51
CA ILE A 14 -10.48 3.12 -4.17
C ILE A 14 -10.78 4.32 -3.27
N ILE A 15 -9.73 5.06 -2.89
CA ILE A 15 -9.82 6.25 -2.05
C ILE A 15 -9.73 7.48 -2.94
N LYS A 16 -10.86 8.17 -3.16
CA LYS A 16 -10.93 9.33 -4.06
C LYS A 16 -10.63 10.68 -3.40
N LYS A 17 -10.72 10.78 -2.08
CA LYS A 17 -10.50 12.05 -1.33
C LYS A 17 -9.64 11.86 -0.09
N ARG A 18 -10.16 11.24 0.95
CA ARG A 18 -9.42 11.01 2.19
C ARG A 18 -9.92 9.74 2.83
N LEU A 19 -8.99 8.91 3.30
CA LEU A 19 -9.28 7.81 4.19
C LEU A 19 -8.35 7.86 5.38
N GLU A 20 -8.95 7.82 6.57
CA GLU A 20 -8.23 7.69 7.82
C GLU A 20 -8.60 6.35 8.47
N LEU A 21 -7.57 5.54 8.72
CA LEU A 21 -7.65 4.27 9.41
C LEU A 21 -7.18 4.47 10.86
N ARG A 22 -7.98 4.00 11.82
CA ARG A 22 -7.62 4.07 13.24
C ARG A 22 -6.62 2.95 13.58
N PRO A 23 -5.78 3.12 14.62
CA PRO A 23 -4.93 2.05 15.12
C PRO A 23 -5.71 0.74 15.37
N GLY A 24 -5.10 -0.38 15.00
CA GLY A 24 -5.70 -1.71 15.10
C GLY A 24 -6.80 -2.01 14.08
N THR A 25 -7.06 -1.15 13.09
CA THR A 25 -7.95 -1.50 11.96
C THR A 25 -7.37 -2.68 11.17
N LYS A 26 -8.24 -3.60 10.73
CA LYS A 26 -7.88 -4.77 9.91
C LYS A 26 -8.61 -4.73 8.58
N LEU A 27 -7.86 -4.75 7.49
CA LEU A 27 -8.36 -4.85 6.11
C LEU A 27 -7.86 -6.18 5.52
N GLU A 28 -8.78 -6.97 4.96
CA GLU A 28 -8.50 -8.22 4.27
C GLU A 28 -8.94 -8.11 2.81
N PHE A 29 -8.03 -8.33 1.87
CA PHE A 29 -8.26 -8.24 0.44
C PHE A 29 -8.45 -9.62 -0.16
N LEU A 30 -9.50 -9.78 -0.97
CA LEU A 30 -9.70 -10.98 -1.77
C LEU A 30 -8.56 -11.16 -2.79
N PRO A 31 -8.29 -12.40 -3.25
CA PRO A 31 -7.31 -12.63 -4.30
C PRO A 31 -7.51 -11.74 -5.52
N SER A 32 -6.41 -11.30 -6.12
CA SER A 32 -6.42 -10.44 -7.32
C SER A 32 -7.22 -9.14 -7.16
N THR A 33 -7.24 -8.58 -5.95
CA THR A 33 -7.83 -7.24 -5.70
C THR A 33 -6.79 -6.25 -5.22
N LEU A 34 -7.14 -4.96 -5.28
CA LEU A 34 -6.20 -3.85 -5.16
C LEU A 34 -6.73 -2.77 -4.22
N MET A 35 -5.82 -2.12 -3.49
CA MET A 35 -6.07 -0.85 -2.82
C MET A 35 -5.43 0.30 -3.62
N VAL A 36 -6.20 1.33 -3.96
CA VAL A 36 -5.70 2.52 -4.67
C VAL A 36 -6.04 3.79 -3.90
N VAL A 37 -5.01 4.59 -3.61
CA VAL A 37 -5.17 5.98 -3.19
C VAL A 37 -5.11 6.87 -4.42
N GLY A 38 -6.17 7.62 -4.69
CA GLY A 38 -6.31 8.41 -5.90
C GLY A 38 -7.02 7.62 -7.00
N THR A 39 -6.35 7.47 -8.14
CA THR A 39 -6.99 6.95 -9.36
C THR A 39 -6.15 5.91 -10.11
N ALA A 40 -6.83 5.15 -10.95
CA ALA A 40 -6.24 4.36 -12.03
C ALA A 40 -6.39 5.03 -13.42
N SER A 41 -7.04 6.20 -13.52
CA SER A 41 -7.21 6.98 -14.75
C SER A 41 -6.01 7.91 -15.03
N THR A 42 -6.11 8.79 -16.04
CA THR A 42 -5.09 9.81 -16.35
C THR A 42 -5.15 11.05 -15.45
N GLU A 43 -6.17 11.16 -14.59
CA GLU A 43 -6.32 12.26 -13.65
C GLU A 43 -5.21 12.24 -12.58
N VAL A 44 -4.88 13.41 -12.03
CA VAL A 44 -3.93 13.57 -10.93
C VAL A 44 -4.69 14.02 -9.68
N PRO A 45 -5.24 13.08 -8.89
CA PRO A 45 -6.02 13.42 -7.70
C PRO A 45 -5.10 13.79 -6.52
N ALA A 46 -5.61 14.61 -5.61
CA ALA A 46 -5.00 14.91 -4.30
C ALA A 46 -5.65 14.08 -3.18
N ALA A 47 -5.85 12.78 -3.41
CA ALA A 47 -6.40 11.88 -2.41
C ALA A 47 -5.39 11.57 -1.30
N VAL A 48 -5.86 11.39 -0.07
CA VAL A 48 -4.99 11.18 1.10
C VAL A 48 -5.32 9.84 1.77
N LEU A 49 -4.27 9.14 2.20
CA LEU A 49 -4.37 7.98 3.08
C LEU A 49 -3.60 8.30 4.36
N ILE A 50 -4.30 8.28 5.49
CA ILE A 50 -3.73 8.34 6.83
C ILE A 50 -3.96 6.99 7.51
N ALA A 51 -2.90 6.20 7.61
CA ALA A 51 -2.84 4.95 8.32
C ALA A 51 -1.74 5.05 9.38
N ASN A 52 -2.03 5.76 10.46
CA ASN A 52 -1.10 5.96 11.56
C ASN A 52 -1.46 4.99 12.70
N GLY A 53 -0.93 3.77 12.62
CA GLY A 53 -1.05 2.77 13.67
C GLY A 53 -0.18 3.09 14.88
N MET A 54 -0.14 2.16 15.84
CA MET A 54 0.74 2.23 17.01
C MET A 54 1.55 0.93 17.14
N PRO A 55 2.71 0.92 17.80
CA PRO A 55 3.48 -0.32 18.02
C PRO A 55 2.64 -1.43 18.67
N THR A 56 1.77 -1.06 19.61
CA THR A 56 0.88 -1.98 20.34
C THR A 56 -0.42 -2.29 19.60
N GLN A 57 -0.77 -1.49 18.59
CA GLN A 57 -1.99 -1.63 17.80
C GLN A 57 -1.72 -1.28 16.32
N PRO A 58 -0.89 -2.09 15.63
CA PRO A 58 -0.60 -1.85 14.24
C PRO A 58 -1.86 -2.00 13.38
N ILE A 59 -1.91 -1.29 12.26
CA ILE A 59 -2.96 -1.48 11.25
C ILE A 59 -2.58 -2.69 10.40
N SER A 60 -3.51 -3.63 10.21
CA SER A 60 -3.29 -4.84 9.41
C SER A 60 -3.91 -4.69 8.03
N ILE A 61 -3.14 -4.92 6.98
CA ILE A 61 -3.58 -4.91 5.58
C ILE A 61 -3.07 -6.18 4.92
N SER A 62 -3.92 -7.17 4.74
CA SER A 62 -3.49 -8.51 4.31
C SER A 62 -4.37 -9.08 3.22
N GLY A 63 -3.92 -10.17 2.60
CA GLY A 63 -4.80 -11.08 1.88
C GLY A 63 -5.71 -11.88 2.84
N THR A 64 -6.73 -12.54 2.32
CA THR A 64 -7.65 -13.38 3.12
C THR A 64 -7.08 -14.73 3.53
N VAL A 65 -5.98 -15.18 2.92
CA VAL A 65 -5.33 -16.46 3.22
C VAL A 65 -3.96 -16.16 3.83
N PRO A 66 -3.70 -16.57 5.07
CA PRO A 66 -2.46 -16.26 5.75
C PRO A 66 -1.27 -16.97 5.08
N ASN A 67 -0.10 -16.32 5.12
CA ASN A 67 1.18 -16.88 4.66
C ASN A 67 1.23 -17.24 3.16
N VAL A 68 0.36 -16.65 2.34
CA VAL A 68 0.37 -16.83 0.88
C VAL A 68 0.98 -15.60 0.24
N ALA A 69 2.15 -15.76 -0.36
CA ALA A 69 2.82 -14.66 -1.03
C ALA A 69 2.08 -14.22 -2.30
N GLY A 70 1.94 -12.91 -2.49
CA GLY A 70 1.32 -12.36 -3.71
C GLY A 70 -0.11 -12.85 -3.95
N GLN A 71 -0.92 -12.98 -2.90
CA GLN A 71 -2.33 -13.33 -2.98
C GLN A 71 -3.17 -12.20 -3.62
N TRP A 72 -2.86 -10.95 -3.29
CA TRP A 72 -3.57 -9.75 -3.78
C TRP A 72 -2.59 -8.75 -4.42
N GLU A 73 -3.10 -7.77 -5.15
CA GLU A 73 -2.26 -6.91 -5.99
C GLU A 73 -1.40 -5.91 -5.21
N GLY A 74 -1.78 -5.61 -3.96
CA GLY A 74 -1.09 -4.65 -3.09
C GLY A 74 -1.72 -3.27 -3.06
N ILE A 75 -0.93 -2.28 -2.64
CA ILE A 75 -1.34 -0.90 -2.43
C ILE A 75 -0.67 -0.02 -3.48
N ARG A 76 -1.44 0.85 -4.13
CA ARG A 76 -0.93 1.88 -5.04
C ARG A 76 -1.30 3.25 -4.53
N VAL A 77 -0.29 4.06 -4.22
CA VAL A 77 -0.45 5.48 -3.92
C VAL A 77 -0.30 6.25 -5.22
N ASN A 78 -1.42 6.55 -5.86
CA ASN A 78 -1.53 7.23 -7.15
C ASN A 78 -2.13 8.62 -6.95
N SER A 79 -1.49 9.42 -6.11
CA SER A 79 -1.96 10.77 -5.76
C SER A 79 -0.80 11.75 -5.61
N SER A 80 -1.02 13.01 -5.98
CA SER A 80 -0.06 14.10 -5.80
C SER A 80 -0.01 14.67 -4.38
N SER A 81 -0.85 14.17 -3.46
CA SER A 81 -0.82 14.65 -2.08
C SER A 81 0.53 14.34 -1.43
N VAL A 82 0.95 15.24 -0.53
CA VAL A 82 2.15 15.07 0.30
C VAL A 82 1.80 14.61 1.72
N GLU A 83 0.51 14.54 2.04
CA GLU A 83 -0.01 14.27 3.38
C GLU A 83 -0.16 12.77 3.68
N HIS A 84 0.29 11.88 2.78
CA HIS A 84 0.20 10.45 3.01
C HIS A 84 0.99 10.05 4.25
N VAL A 85 0.36 9.26 5.12
CA VAL A 85 1.00 8.65 6.28
C VAL A 85 0.64 7.18 6.30
N MET A 86 1.67 6.33 6.28
CA MET A 86 1.58 4.94 6.67
C MET A 86 2.65 4.69 7.72
N ASN A 87 2.22 4.45 8.95
CA ASN A 87 3.09 4.26 10.11
C ASN A 87 2.56 3.11 10.96
N TYR A 88 3.44 2.21 11.43
CA TYR A 88 3.05 1.00 12.18
C TYR A 88 1.92 0.21 11.48
N CYS A 89 2.16 -0.12 10.20
CA CYS A 89 1.26 -0.95 9.41
C CYS A 89 1.93 -2.27 9.06
N ASN A 90 1.16 -3.35 9.13
CA ASN A 90 1.56 -4.69 8.69
C ASN A 90 0.91 -4.96 7.34
N ILE A 91 1.73 -5.24 6.32
CA ILE A 91 1.28 -5.55 4.97
C ILE A 91 1.68 -6.99 4.65
N ASP A 92 0.71 -7.86 4.40
CA ASP A 92 0.95 -9.30 4.18
C ASP A 92 0.32 -9.82 2.88
N GLY A 93 1.06 -10.69 2.18
CA GLY A 93 0.55 -11.44 1.03
C GLY A 93 0.26 -10.59 -0.22
N ALA A 94 0.84 -9.40 -0.32
CA ALA A 94 0.60 -8.44 -1.40
C ALA A 94 1.53 -8.64 -2.60
N GLY A 95 1.30 -7.91 -3.70
CA GLY A 95 2.21 -7.89 -4.86
C GLY A 95 2.08 -9.08 -5.81
N SER A 96 0.87 -9.57 -6.08
CA SER A 96 0.61 -10.65 -7.04
C SER A 96 1.05 -10.32 -8.48
N VAL A 97 0.92 -9.04 -8.87
CA VAL A 97 1.10 -8.54 -10.23
C VAL A 97 1.72 -7.14 -10.22
N ALA A 98 2.46 -6.81 -11.28
CA ALA A 98 2.91 -5.46 -11.51
C ALA A 98 1.71 -4.67 -12.06
N GLY A 99 1.38 -3.53 -11.45
CA GLY A 99 0.32 -2.69 -11.98
C GLY A 99 0.65 -2.19 -13.38
N SER A 100 -0.36 -1.88 -14.19
CA SER A 100 -0.18 -1.40 -15.57
C SER A 100 0.68 -0.13 -15.69
N CYS A 101 0.84 0.63 -14.59
CA CYS A 101 1.68 1.82 -14.48
C CYS A 101 2.82 1.65 -13.45
N ALA A 102 3.18 0.42 -13.12
CA ALA A 102 4.26 0.07 -12.20
C ALA A 102 5.24 -0.86 -12.91
N THR A 103 6.52 -0.72 -12.58
CA THR A 103 7.58 -1.51 -13.22
C THR A 103 7.72 -2.90 -12.59
N PHE A 104 7.42 -3.00 -11.29
CA PHE A 104 7.67 -4.20 -10.51
C PHE A 104 6.41 -4.64 -9.78
N LYS A 105 6.30 -5.95 -9.53
CA LYS A 105 5.39 -6.47 -8.51
C LYS A 105 5.85 -5.92 -7.16
N SER A 106 4.96 -5.29 -6.40
CA SER A 106 5.30 -4.85 -5.05
C SER A 106 4.11 -4.85 -4.11
N ALA A 107 4.36 -4.95 -2.80
CA ALA A 107 3.31 -4.83 -1.80
C ALA A 107 2.77 -3.39 -1.71
N LEU A 108 3.67 -2.41 -1.82
CA LEU A 108 3.34 -0.98 -1.86
C LEU A 108 4.07 -0.32 -3.04
N THR A 109 3.31 0.33 -3.91
CA THR A 109 3.85 1.24 -4.94
C THR A 109 3.53 2.69 -4.56
N ILE A 110 4.55 3.55 -4.53
CA ILE A 110 4.40 4.99 -4.29
C ILE A 110 4.68 5.73 -5.61
N GLY A 111 3.66 6.40 -6.13
CA GLY A 111 3.68 7.08 -7.42
C GLY A 111 3.34 6.18 -8.60
N ARG A 112 3.21 6.78 -9.79
CA ARG A 112 2.98 6.07 -11.07
C ARG A 112 4.14 6.27 -12.03
N ARG A 113 4.53 5.20 -12.74
CA ARG A 113 5.66 5.19 -13.69
C ARG A 113 5.25 4.87 -15.13
N THR A 114 6.06 5.43 -16.05
CA THR A 114 6.54 4.97 -17.38
C THR A 114 5.58 4.43 -18.45
N SER A 115 4.28 4.32 -18.21
CA SER A 115 3.28 4.01 -19.26
C SER A 115 1.99 4.80 -19.11
N CYS A 116 1.91 5.67 -18.10
CA CYS A 116 0.74 6.44 -17.72
C CYS A 116 1.16 7.87 -17.35
N THR A 117 0.19 8.78 -17.16
CA THR A 117 0.44 10.10 -16.58
C THR A 117 1.24 9.95 -15.28
N ALA A 118 2.44 10.53 -15.25
CA ALA A 118 3.33 10.44 -14.09
C ALA A 118 2.68 11.15 -12.90
N ILE A 119 2.59 10.46 -11.77
CA ILE A 119 2.13 11.04 -10.51
C ILE A 119 3.27 10.93 -9.51
N LEU A 120 3.76 12.08 -9.05
CA LEU A 120 4.75 12.18 -7.98
C LEU A 120 4.00 12.07 -6.65
N SER A 121 4.13 10.92 -5.99
CA SER A 121 3.52 10.71 -4.67
C SER A 121 4.57 10.85 -3.60
N LYS A 122 4.27 11.67 -2.58
CA LYS A 122 5.13 11.92 -1.43
C LYS A 122 4.46 11.43 -0.15
N GLY A 123 5.08 11.69 0.99
CA GLY A 123 4.55 11.35 2.31
C GLY A 123 5.50 10.49 3.12
N SER A 124 5.01 10.00 4.26
CA SER A 124 5.77 9.20 5.21
C SER A 124 5.29 7.77 5.23
N PHE A 125 6.20 6.84 4.94
CA PHE A 125 5.98 5.40 4.88
C PHE A 125 7.02 4.72 5.78
N THR A 126 6.73 4.66 7.07
CA THR A 126 7.70 4.34 8.12
C THR A 126 7.19 3.25 9.05
N ASN A 127 8.10 2.53 9.73
CA ASN A 127 7.70 1.48 10.68
C ASN A 127 6.72 0.46 10.08
N LEU A 128 6.88 0.16 8.78
CA LEU A 128 6.09 -0.84 8.09
C LEU A 128 6.72 -2.20 8.27
N SER A 129 5.89 -3.21 8.53
CA SER A 129 6.29 -4.61 8.44
C SER A 129 5.66 -5.22 7.21
N ILE A 130 6.48 -5.54 6.20
CA ILE A 130 6.01 -6.12 4.94
C ILE A 130 6.48 -7.56 4.83
N THR A 131 5.53 -8.48 4.72
CA THR A 131 5.76 -9.92 4.67
C THR A 131 5.09 -10.55 3.45
N ASN A 132 5.67 -11.65 2.96
CA ASN A 132 5.08 -12.48 1.90
C ASN A 132 4.72 -11.65 0.65
N SER A 133 5.60 -10.73 0.23
CA SER A 133 5.37 -10.02 -1.02
C SER A 133 5.69 -10.91 -2.21
N GLY A 134 4.78 -10.99 -3.18
CA GLY A 134 5.02 -11.62 -4.48
C GLY A 134 6.07 -10.90 -5.35
N GLY A 135 6.64 -9.79 -4.86
CA GLY A 135 7.75 -9.07 -5.46
C GLY A 135 8.53 -8.24 -4.43
N TYR A 136 8.66 -6.94 -4.69
CA TYR A 136 9.33 -5.97 -3.82
C TYR A 136 8.44 -5.59 -2.63
N GLY A 137 9.03 -5.22 -1.49
CA GLY A 137 8.26 -4.67 -0.38
C GLY A 137 7.64 -3.32 -0.74
N ILE A 138 8.50 -2.34 -1.05
CA ILE A 138 8.08 -1.00 -1.49
C ILE A 138 8.76 -0.72 -2.83
N ALA A 139 8.03 -0.12 -3.77
CA ALA A 139 8.58 0.38 -5.03
C ALA A 139 8.21 1.85 -5.21
N TYR A 140 9.20 2.70 -5.51
CA TYR A 140 9.02 4.11 -5.78
C TYR A 140 10.11 4.63 -6.72
N ARG A 141 9.92 5.82 -7.31
CA ARG A 141 11.01 6.50 -8.02
C ARG A 141 11.83 7.31 -7.04
N SER A 142 13.15 7.22 -7.13
CA SER A 142 14.06 8.03 -6.30
C SER A 142 13.79 9.53 -6.43
N SER A 143 13.41 10.02 -7.62
CA SER A 143 13.04 11.42 -7.87
C SER A 143 11.81 11.90 -7.09
N ASP A 144 10.93 10.99 -6.65
CA ASP A 144 9.67 11.34 -6.01
C ASP A 144 9.91 11.70 -4.52
N ASN A 145 11.06 11.30 -3.96
CA ASN A 145 11.52 11.61 -2.60
C ASN A 145 10.48 11.38 -1.47
N PRO A 146 9.78 10.23 -1.41
CA PRO A 146 8.99 9.88 -0.22
C PRO A 146 9.92 9.56 0.97
N VAL A 147 9.44 9.79 2.20
CA VAL A 147 10.15 9.36 3.41
C VAL A 147 9.87 7.87 3.61
N VAL A 148 10.89 7.04 3.39
CA VAL A 148 10.82 5.58 3.52
C VAL A 148 11.93 5.13 4.47
N SER A 149 11.59 4.87 5.74
CA SER A 149 12.59 4.57 6.78
C SER A 149 12.03 3.64 7.86
N ALA A 150 12.91 2.94 8.58
CA ALA A 150 12.54 2.04 9.67
C ALA A 150 11.53 0.95 9.26
N ASN A 151 11.60 0.48 8.02
CA ASN A 151 10.73 -0.58 7.50
C ASN A 151 11.44 -1.93 7.58
N SER A 152 10.71 -3.00 7.91
CA SER A 152 11.18 -4.37 7.92
C SER A 152 10.56 -5.17 6.78
N PHE A 153 11.37 -5.99 6.13
CA PHE A 153 10.96 -6.80 4.98
C PHE A 153 11.36 -8.25 5.21
N GLN A 154 10.40 -9.16 5.05
CA GLN A 154 10.64 -10.60 5.18
C GLN A 154 9.88 -11.34 4.08
N LEU A 155 10.49 -12.41 3.54
CA LEU A 155 9.88 -13.27 2.51
C LEU A 155 9.34 -12.47 1.31
N CYS A 156 10.15 -11.54 0.79
CA CYS A 156 9.87 -10.79 -0.43
C CYS A 156 10.71 -11.38 -1.58
N PHE A 157 10.08 -11.72 -2.70
CA PHE A 157 10.75 -12.40 -3.82
C PHE A 157 11.58 -11.46 -4.72
N GLY A 158 11.61 -10.15 -4.45
CA GLY A 158 12.53 -9.15 -5.04
C GLY A 158 13.42 -8.49 -3.98
N LYS A 159 14.57 -7.89 -4.36
CA LYS A 159 15.39 -7.07 -3.44
C LYS A 159 14.45 -6.08 -2.73
N CYS A 160 14.49 -5.97 -1.42
CA CYS A 160 13.31 -5.52 -0.66
C CYS A 160 12.89 -4.04 -0.84
N VAL A 161 13.67 -3.24 -1.56
CA VAL A 161 13.38 -1.84 -1.96
C VAL A 161 13.84 -1.63 -3.40
#